data_AF-A0AAE3KT68-F1
#
_entry.id   AF-A0AAE3KT68-F1
#
_cell.length_a   1.000
_cell.length_b   1.000
_cell.length_c   1.000
_cell.angle_alpha   90.00
_cell.angle_beta   90.00
_cell.angle_gamma   90.00
#
_symmetry.space_group_name_H-M   'P 1'
#
loop_
_entity.id
_entity.type
_entity.pdbx_description
1 polymer ?
#
loop_
_entity_poly.entity_id
_entity_poly.type
_entity_poly.pdbx_seq_one_letter_code
_entity_poly.pdbx_strand_id
1 'polypeptide(L)'
;MSLRGTGVRIIVHEPTTWDKGNLLGKIIFDRGGNKLIVKLSNTISGNQLTSDLIELSPHELGDTFKSLTQHYSVMIDGSLIDESREIKEPLIYGSITFD
;
A
#
# COMPACT_ATOMS: atom_id res chain seq x y z
N MET A 1 7.07 -5.77 -16.73
CA MET A 1 8.17 -5.31 -15.84
C MET A 1 7.67 -5.41 -14.41
N SER A 2 8.50 -5.84 -13.47
CA SER A 2 8.11 -5.94 -12.07
C SER A 2 8.22 -4.58 -11.38
N LEU A 3 7.27 -4.27 -10.49
CA LEU A 3 7.32 -3.09 -9.62
C LEU A 3 8.16 -3.33 -8.35
N ARG A 4 8.72 -4.54 -8.18
CA ARG A 4 9.51 -4.89 -7.01
C ARG A 4 10.76 -4.01 -6.91
N GLY A 5 10.96 -3.42 -5.75
CA GLY A 5 12.07 -2.53 -5.47
C GLY A 5 11.78 -1.05 -5.75
N THR A 6 10.63 -0.72 -6.32
CA THR A 6 10.21 0.67 -6.52
C THR A 6 9.82 1.32 -5.19
N GLY A 7 10.23 2.57 -5.00
CA GLY A 7 9.82 3.41 -3.88
C GLY A 7 8.39 3.88 -4.10
N VAL A 8 7.62 3.98 -3.03
CA VAL A 8 6.22 4.41 -3.13
C VAL A 8 5.89 5.39 -2.03
N ARG A 9 4.97 6.30 -2.37
CA ARG A 9 4.30 7.20 -1.44
C ARG A 9 2.80 6.94 -1.48
N ILE A 10 2.24 6.70 -0.30
CA ILE A 10 0.81 6.47 -0.09
C ILE A 10 0.25 7.66 0.68
N ILE A 11 -0.75 8.30 0.10
CA ILE A 11 -1.52 9.36 0.73
C ILE A 11 -2.78 8.71 1.31
N VAL A 12 -3.00 8.88 2.60
CA VAL A 12 -4.16 8.32 3.30
C VAL A 12 -5.33 9.32 3.22
N HIS A 13 -6.48 8.85 2.75
CA HIS A 13 -7.72 9.63 2.70
C HIS A 13 -8.68 9.23 3.82
N GLU A 14 -8.74 7.93 4.13
CA GLU A 14 -9.48 7.41 5.29
C GLU A 14 -8.60 6.46 6.12
N PRO A 15 -8.77 6.45 7.45
CA PRO A 15 -9.73 7.24 8.21
C PRO A 15 -9.39 8.74 8.26
N THR A 16 -10.39 9.61 8.36
CA THR A 16 -10.18 11.08 8.42
C THR A 16 -9.43 11.53 9.68
N THR A 17 -9.37 10.68 10.71
CA THR A 17 -8.58 10.86 11.92
C THR A 17 -7.09 10.54 11.74
N TRP A 18 -6.67 10.16 10.53
CA TRP A 18 -5.29 9.82 10.25
C TRP A 18 -4.35 11.02 10.41
N ASP A 19 -3.39 10.89 11.33
CA ASP A 19 -2.47 11.95 11.73
C ASP A 19 -0.99 11.66 11.40
N LYS A 20 -0.68 10.44 10.91
CA LYS A 20 0.69 9.99 10.63
C LYS A 20 1.27 10.53 9.32
N GLY A 21 0.52 11.37 8.60
CA GLY A 21 0.90 11.90 7.28
C GLY A 21 0.97 10.81 6.21
N ASN A 22 1.81 11.04 5.20
CA ASN A 22 2.00 10.11 4.09
C ASN A 22 2.83 8.90 4.53
N LEU A 23 2.47 7.72 4.04
CA LEU A 23 3.25 6.52 4.23
C LEU A 23 4.26 6.38 3.10
N LEU A 24 5.51 6.12 3.47
CA LEU A 24 6.60 5.86 2.53
C LEU A 24 7.02 4.40 2.67
N GLY A 25 7.42 3.78 1.56
CA GLY A 25 7.87 2.40 1.58
C GLY A 25 8.46 1.93 0.27
N LYS A 26 8.74 0.63 0.21
CA LYS A 26 9.29 -0.05 -0.95
C LYS A 26 8.48 -1.29 -1.28
N ILE A 27 8.15 -1.50 -2.55
CA ILE A 27 7.44 -2.68 -3.00
C ILE A 27 8.36 -3.90 -2.85
N ILE A 28 7.94 -4.88 -2.06
CA ILE A 28 8.68 -6.15 -1.87
C ILE A 28 8.06 -7.30 -2.66
N PHE A 29 6.79 -7.18 -3.03
CA PHE A 29 6.06 -8.17 -3.82
C PHE A 29 5.01 -7.50 -4.71
N ASP A 30 4.83 -8.06 -5.90
CA ASP A 30 3.92 -7.60 -6.95
C ASP A 30 3.25 -8.84 -7.57
N ARG A 31 1.91 -8.88 -7.56
CA ARG A 31 1.11 -9.95 -8.18
C ARG A 31 0.54 -9.50 -9.53
N GLY A 32 1.42 -9.14 -10.47
CA GLY A 32 1.03 -8.75 -11.83
C GLY A 32 0.16 -7.49 -11.85
N GLY A 33 0.41 -6.55 -10.95
CA GLY A 33 -0.32 -5.29 -10.88
C GLY A 33 -1.69 -5.34 -10.18
N ASN A 34 -2.17 -6.50 -9.73
CA ASN A 34 -3.45 -6.56 -9.00
C ASN A 34 -3.30 -6.36 -7.48
N LYS A 35 -2.09 -6.64 -6.96
CA LYS A 35 -1.76 -6.50 -5.55
C LYS A 35 -0.30 -6.13 -5.39
N LEU A 36 -0.03 -5.29 -4.40
CA LEU A 36 1.32 -4.97 -3.96
C LEU A 36 1.45 -5.31 -2.48
N ILE A 37 2.64 -5.76 -2.09
CA ILE A 37 3.05 -5.72 -0.69
C ILE A 37 4.17 -4.70 -0.59
N VAL A 38 3.94 -3.71 0.27
CA VAL A 38 4.86 -2.62 0.51
C VAL A 38 5.43 -2.81 1.91
N LYS A 39 6.76 -2.77 2.00
CA LYS A 39 7.46 -2.61 3.26
C LYS A 39 7.60 -1.12 3.54
N LEU A 40 6.89 -0.65 4.55
CA LEU A 40 6.86 0.73 5.00
C LEU A 40 8.16 1.11 5.69
N SER A 41 8.51 2.39 5.63
CA SER A 41 9.68 2.93 6.34
C SER A 41 9.47 3.01 7.85
N ASN A 42 8.21 3.09 8.30
CA ASN A 42 7.82 3.12 9.70
C ASN A 42 6.77 2.05 9.97
N THR A 43 6.86 1.42 11.13
CA THR A 43 5.83 0.50 11.62
C THR A 43 4.54 1.25 11.93
N ILE A 44 3.41 0.62 11.64
CA ILE A 44 2.07 1.14 11.92
C ILE A 44 1.32 0.17 12.82
N SER A 45 0.64 0.70 13.83
CA SER A 45 -0.31 -0.04 14.65
C SER A 45 -1.72 0.10 14.09
N GLY A 46 -2.34 -1.02 13.75
CA GLY A 46 -3.78 -1.19 13.66
C GLY A 46 -4.38 -1.53 15.03
N ASN A 47 -5.64 -1.96 15.02
CA ASN A 47 -6.36 -2.41 16.20
C ASN A 47 -5.92 -3.81 16.66
N GLN A 48 -5.58 -4.70 15.72
CA GLN A 48 -5.23 -6.10 16.01
C GLN A 48 -3.74 -6.37 15.86
N LEU A 49 -3.07 -5.68 14.95
CA LEU A 49 -1.67 -5.95 14.64
C LEU A 49 -0.84 -4.68 14.47
N THR A 50 0.45 -4.79 14.77
CA THR A 50 1.45 -3.74 14.53
C THR A 50 2.47 -4.30 13.54
N SER A 51 2.62 -3.65 12.38
CA SER A 51 3.44 -4.15 11.27
C SER A 51 3.99 -3.02 10.41
N ASP A 52 5.13 -3.28 9.76
CA ASP A 52 5.67 -2.44 8.69
C ASP A 52 5.30 -2.98 7.30
N LEU A 53 4.46 -4.02 7.22
CA LEU A 53 3.96 -4.58 5.96
C LEU A 53 2.51 -4.20 5.72
N ILE A 54 2.25 -3.71 4.51
CA ILE A 54 0.91 -3.38 4.05
C ILE A 54 0.64 -4.04 2.69
N GLU A 55 -0.47 -4.76 2.58
CA GLU A 55 -1.02 -5.21 1.30
C GLU A 55 -1.90 -4.10 0.73
N LEU A 56 -1.66 -3.74 -0.53
CA LEU A 56 -2.44 -2.78 -1.29
C LEU A 56 -3.14 -3.46 -2.45
N SER A 57 -4.41 -3.14 -2.64
CA SER A 57 -5.20 -3.48 -3.83
C SER A 57 -5.79 -2.22 -4.44
N PRO A 58 -5.91 -2.11 -5.77
CA PRO A 58 -6.69 -1.06 -6.39
C PRO A 58 -8.13 -1.07 -5.85
N HIS A 59 -8.66 0.09 -5.55
CA HIS A 59 -10.02 0.24 -5.04
C HIS A 59 -11.05 0.00 -6.15
N GLU A 60 -10.81 0.56 -7.34
CA GLU A 60 -11.70 0.43 -8.49
C GLU A 60 -11.53 -0.91 -9.21
N LEU A 61 -12.66 -1.52 -9.58
CA LEU A 61 -12.66 -2.82 -10.21
C LEU A 61 -12.16 -2.71 -11.66
N GLY A 62 -11.00 -3.32 -11.93
CA GLY A 62 -10.34 -3.28 -13.25
C GLY A 62 -9.08 -2.41 -13.30
N ASP A 63 -8.83 -1.62 -12.24
CA ASP A 63 -7.57 -0.92 -12.10
C ASP A 63 -6.42 -1.88 -11.79
N THR A 64 -5.23 -1.52 -12.27
CA THR A 64 -3.99 -2.29 -12.07
C THR A 64 -2.83 -1.33 -11.83
N PHE A 65 -1.89 -1.73 -11.00
CA PHE A 65 -0.65 -1.01 -10.82
C PHE A 65 0.21 -1.14 -12.09
N LYS A 66 0.44 -0.01 -12.76
CA LYS A 66 1.22 0.08 -13.99
C LYS A 66 2.49 0.89 -13.77
N SER A 67 3.59 0.43 -14.36
CA SER A 67 4.92 1.02 -14.21
C SER A 67 5.16 2.30 -15.03
N LEU A 68 4.26 2.67 -15.95
CA LEU A 68 4.67 3.37 -17.18
C LEU A 68 4.23 4.83 -17.33
N THR A 69 3.72 5.49 -16.28
CA THR A 69 3.32 6.90 -16.42
C THR A 69 3.79 7.72 -15.23
N GLN A 70 4.61 8.75 -15.51
CA GLN A 70 4.84 9.85 -14.57
C GLN A 70 3.47 10.41 -14.13
N HIS A 71 3.30 10.70 -12.84
CA HIS A 71 2.05 11.16 -12.23
C HIS A 71 0.91 10.12 -12.18
N TYR A 72 1.21 8.82 -12.33
CA TYR A 72 0.20 7.79 -12.14
C TYR A 72 -0.11 7.61 -10.65
N SER A 73 -1.34 7.97 -10.29
CA SER A 73 -1.92 7.74 -8.97
C SER A 73 -3.02 6.70 -9.10
N VAL A 74 -3.03 5.71 -8.21
CA VAL A 74 -4.08 4.69 -8.14
C VAL A 74 -4.75 4.78 -6.79
N MET A 75 -6.08 4.77 -6.76
CA MET A 75 -6.83 4.67 -5.50
C MET A 75 -6.71 3.25 -4.97
N ILE A 76 -6.42 3.13 -3.68
CA ILE A 76 -6.08 1.85 -3.05
C ILE A 76 -6.80 1.65 -1.74
N ASP A 77 -7.12 0.39 -1.48
CA ASP A 77 -7.41 -0.10 -0.14
C ASP A 77 -6.14 -0.74 0.43
N GLY A 78 -5.78 -0.33 1.64
CA GLY A 78 -4.60 -0.80 2.34
C GLY A 78 -4.97 -1.60 3.58
N SER A 79 -4.33 -2.75 3.74
CA SER A 79 -4.48 -3.58 4.94
C SER A 79 -3.12 -3.95 5.50
N LEU A 80 -2.96 -3.81 6.81
CA LEU A 80 -1.79 -4.33 7.50
C LEU A 80 -1.79 -5.84 7.41
N ILE A 81 -0.60 -6.40 7.23
CA ILE A 81 -0.38 -7.85 7.22
C ILE A 81 0.76 -8.21 8.14
N ASP A 82 0.75 -9.42 8.69
CA ASP A 82 1.89 -9.96 9.42
C ASP A 82 2.92 -10.62 8.47
N GLU A 83 4.05 -11.08 9.01
CA GLU A 83 5.09 -11.72 8.19
C GLU A 83 4.62 -13.01 7.52
N SER A 84 3.73 -13.76 8.18
CA SER A 84 3.12 -14.98 7.64
C SER A 84 2.09 -14.67 6.53
N ARG A 85 1.54 -13.46 6.52
CA ARG A 85 0.44 -12.98 5.67
C ARG A 85 -0.88 -13.70 5.92
N GLU A 86 -1.02 -14.39 7.05
CA GLU A 86 -2.25 -15.05 7.47
C GLU A 86 -3.21 -14.06 8.13
N ILE A 87 -2.67 -13.06 8.81
CA ILE A 87 -3.46 -12.00 9.43
C ILE A 87 -3.48 -10.81 8.48
N LYS A 88 -4.70 -10.35 8.17
CA LYS A 88 -4.94 -9.16 7.36
C LYS A 88 -5.94 -8.24 8.06
N GLU A 89 -5.51 -7.03 8.37
CA GLU A 89 -6.31 -6.01 9.03
C GLU A 89 -6.52 -4.80 8.09
N PRO A 90 -7.74 -4.52 7.60
CA PRO A 90 -8.04 -3.31 6.85
C PRO A 90 -7.71 -2.06 7.67
N LEU A 91 -6.98 -1.12 7.08
CA LEU A 91 -6.50 0.05 7.81
C LEU A 91 -6.82 1.36 7.11
N ILE A 92 -6.57 1.45 5.80
CA ILE A 92 -6.64 2.72 5.07
C ILE A 92 -7.37 2.58 3.74
N TYR A 93 -7.94 3.69 3.32
CA TYR A 93 -8.22 3.99 1.92
C TYR A 93 -7.39 5.22 1.52
N GLY A 94 -6.81 5.19 0.32
CA GLY A 94 -5.78 6.15 -0.04
C GLY A 94 -5.51 6.21 -1.54
N SER A 95 -4.43 6.90 -1.88
CA SER A 95 -3.83 6.88 -3.21
C SER A 95 -2.36 6.54 -3.12
N ILE A 96 -1.84 5.81 -4.11
CA ILE A 96 -0.42 5.45 -4.22
C ILE A 96 0.21 6.09 -5.45
N THR A 97 1.43 6.61 -5.26
CA THR A 97 2.31 7.12 -6.31
C THR A 97 3.65 6.39 -6.25
N PHE A 98 4.26 6.18 -7.43
CA PHE A 98 5.54 5.51 -7.59
C PHE A 98 6.64 6.56 -7.76
N ASP A 99 7.68 6.49 -6.92
CA ASP A 99 8.86 7.37 -6.95
C ASP A 99 10.00 6.74 -7.78
#